data_AF-A0A6J4PHR6-F1
#
_entry.id   AF-A0A6J4PHR6-F1
#
_cell.length_a   1.000
_cell.length_b   1.000
_cell.length_c   1.000
_cell.angle_alpha   90.00
_cell.angle_beta   90.00
_cell.angle_gamma   90.00
#
_symmetry.space_group_name_H-M   'P 1'
#
loop_
_entity.id
_entity.type
_entity.pdbx_description
1 polymer ?
#
loop_
_entity_poly.entity_id
_entity_poly.type
_entity_poly.pdbx_seq_one_letter_code
_entity_poly.pdbx_strand_id
1 'polypeptide(L)'
;MCPGLLSGGTRVPGMYPIGGGCKVGERTRIGLAVIGAGLVLGGLGDMLLRATPWGINLSLWVGAFTVFAVGLSRLGGGWPVGEGRLLLPLAVLFAGGVALRDSPPVVVLDVSMVILVLALAALRGRSGALRRAGVSEYAIGTAHVGAMTLAGMVPAAVRDVKWREVAPGDWQVRALAVARGLLIALPLLLVFGALLVAADAVFEDLVLGLFEVDPRLLGHFFLTLFVAWVSAGLLTFGLLGRETTHFGLRRPDVLSLGIVEVGVVLGLLNALFLAFVAVQAGYLFGGAGRVAATAGLTYAEYARRGFFELVAVTALVIPVLLLADWLLRVEAPNQRRVFRALSGTMVALLAVIVASALHRMYLYLQEFGLTVSRVCATVFMVWLAFVLLWFALTVLR
;
A
#
# COMPACT_ATOMS: atom_id res chain seq x y z
N MET A 1 -60.39 -8.88 -18.31
CA MET A 1 -61.66 -8.19 -18.04
C MET A 1 -61.52 -7.42 -16.73
N CYS A 2 -61.50 -6.08 -16.81
CA CYS A 2 -61.69 -5.15 -15.68
C CYS A 2 -63.16 -5.23 -15.18
N PRO A 3 -63.56 -4.73 -13.98
CA PRO A 3 -63.51 -3.30 -13.57
C PRO A 3 -63.21 -3.12 -12.06
N GLY A 4 -63.04 -1.95 -11.46
CA GLY A 4 -63.30 -0.57 -11.85
C GLY A 4 -62.81 0.38 -10.74
N LEU A 5 -62.70 1.64 -11.12
CA LEU A 5 -62.09 2.78 -10.43
C LEU A 5 -63.19 3.60 -9.75
N LEU A 6 -62.94 4.16 -8.54
CA LEU A 6 -63.18 5.57 -8.11
C LEU A 6 -63.63 5.75 -6.64
N SER A 7 -63.19 6.91 -6.11
CA SER A 7 -63.61 7.62 -4.88
C SER A 7 -62.99 7.08 -3.59
N GLY A 8 -62.29 7.83 -2.74
CA GLY A 8 -62.20 9.27 -2.53
C GLY A 8 -61.98 9.46 -1.02
N GLY A 9 -60.74 9.69 -0.57
CA GLY A 9 -60.42 9.76 0.86
C GLY A 9 -59.05 10.38 1.11
N THR A 10 -59.08 11.63 1.56
CA THR A 10 -58.02 12.41 2.22
C THR A 10 -56.72 11.68 2.58
N ARG A 11 -55.66 11.87 1.76
CA ARG A 11 -54.30 11.51 2.14
C ARG A 11 -53.76 12.50 3.17
N VAL A 12 -53.77 12.10 4.43
CA VAL A 12 -53.00 12.72 5.51
C VAL A 12 -51.50 12.46 5.21
N PRO A 13 -50.64 13.49 5.09
CA PRO A 13 -49.22 13.31 4.86
C PRO A 13 -48.51 13.16 6.21
N GLY A 14 -47.96 11.98 6.50
CA GLY A 14 -47.06 11.84 7.64
C GLY A 14 -47.22 10.54 8.39
N MET A 15 -46.62 9.48 7.87
CA MET A 15 -46.12 8.38 8.70
C MET A 15 -45.09 7.59 7.90
N TYR A 16 -43.85 8.11 7.86
CA TYR A 16 -42.71 7.26 7.58
C TYR A 16 -42.57 6.31 8.79
N PRO A 17 -42.42 4.99 8.59
CA PRO A 17 -42.09 4.10 9.70
C PRO A 17 -40.68 4.44 10.18
N ILE A 18 -40.60 5.22 11.25
CA ILE A 18 -39.41 5.45 12.06
C ILE A 18 -39.20 4.18 12.88
N GLY A 19 -38.36 3.27 12.38
CA GLY A 19 -38.15 1.99 13.06
C GLY A 19 -37.40 0.94 12.27
N GLY A 20 -36.40 1.32 11.49
CA GLY A 20 -35.45 0.39 10.90
C GLY A 20 -34.05 0.81 11.29
N GLY A 21 -33.52 0.27 12.39
CA GLY A 21 -32.10 0.44 12.73
C GLY A 21 -31.27 0.14 11.48
N CYS A 22 -30.38 1.05 11.11
CA CYS A 22 -29.58 0.96 9.89
C CYS A 22 -28.75 -0.33 9.96
N LYS A 23 -29.25 -1.42 9.38
CA LYS A 23 -28.54 -2.69 9.34
C LYS A 23 -27.41 -2.50 8.34
N VAL A 24 -26.20 -2.34 8.85
CA VAL A 24 -24.97 -2.30 8.05
C VAL A 24 -24.96 -3.50 7.11
N GLY A 25 -24.76 -3.26 5.81
CA GLY A 25 -24.75 -4.33 4.82
C GLY A 25 -23.70 -5.41 5.13
N GLU A 26 -24.00 -6.66 4.79
CA GLU A 26 -23.13 -7.81 5.08
C GLU A 26 -21.70 -7.64 4.54
N ARG A 27 -21.55 -7.09 3.32
CA ARG A 27 -20.25 -6.74 2.73
C ARG A 27 -19.48 -5.71 3.54
N THR A 28 -20.17 -4.67 4.03
CA THR A 28 -19.59 -3.61 4.85
C THR A 28 -19.05 -4.18 6.18
N ARG A 29 -19.81 -5.10 6.80
CA ARG A 29 -19.39 -5.79 8.02
C ARG A 29 -18.16 -6.66 7.80
N ILE A 30 -18.11 -7.42 6.70
CA ILE A 30 -16.95 -8.26 6.34
C ILE A 30 -15.73 -7.40 6.03
N GLY A 31 -15.89 -6.30 5.29
CA GLY A 31 -14.80 -5.37 4.99
C GLY A 31 -14.15 -4.78 6.24
N LEU A 32 -14.96 -4.33 7.21
CA LEU A 32 -14.45 -3.86 8.50
C LEU A 32 -13.76 -4.97 9.30
N ALA A 33 -14.33 -6.18 9.29
CA ALA A 33 -13.74 -7.33 9.97
C ALA A 33 -12.41 -7.76 9.35
N VAL A 34 -12.23 -7.63 8.03
CA VAL A 34 -10.96 -7.90 7.33
C VAL A 34 -9.90 -6.87 7.71
N ILE A 35 -10.25 -5.58 7.80
CA ILE A 35 -9.31 -4.54 8.26
C ILE A 35 -8.87 -4.83 9.69
N GLY A 36 -9.81 -5.13 10.59
CA GLY A 36 -9.51 -5.50 11.97
C GLY A 36 -8.64 -6.76 12.10
N ALA A 37 -8.97 -7.82 11.36
CA ALA A 37 -8.19 -9.05 11.33
C ALA A 37 -6.77 -8.81 10.78
N GLY A 38 -6.63 -7.95 9.76
CA GLY A 38 -5.34 -7.54 9.24
C GLY A 38 -4.46 -6.89 10.29
N LEU A 39 -4.99 -5.93 11.06
CA LEU A 39 -4.23 -5.27 12.14
C LEU A 39 -3.78 -6.25 13.22
N VAL A 40 -4.65 -7.19 13.62
CA VAL A 40 -4.29 -8.23 14.61
C VAL A 40 -3.20 -9.17 14.06
N LEU A 41 -3.35 -9.63 12.81
CA LEU A 41 -2.34 -10.46 12.14
C LEU A 41 -1.01 -9.73 11.93
N GLY A 42 -1.05 -8.42 11.75
CA GLY A 42 0.12 -7.55 11.71
C GLY A 42 0.87 -7.56 13.04
N GLY A 43 0.18 -7.31 14.15
CA GLY A 43 0.80 -7.31 15.48
C GLY A 43 1.36 -8.68 15.85
N LEU A 44 0.63 -9.75 15.54
CA LEU A 44 1.14 -11.13 15.69
C LEU A 44 2.36 -11.37 14.79
N GLY A 45 2.34 -10.89 13.55
CA GLY A 45 3.45 -11.02 12.62
C GLY A 45 4.73 -10.36 13.12
N ASP A 46 4.62 -9.16 13.69
CA ASP A 46 5.75 -8.47 14.30
C ASP A 46 6.35 -9.25 15.48
N MET A 47 5.49 -9.78 16.37
CA MET A 47 5.96 -10.58 17.50
C MET A 47 6.63 -11.89 17.07
N LEU A 48 6.10 -12.55 16.03
CA LEU A 48 6.53 -13.90 15.63
C LEU A 48 7.69 -13.88 14.61
N LEU A 49 7.63 -13.02 13.59
CA LEU A 49 8.54 -13.09 12.43
C LEU A 49 9.84 -12.29 12.61
N ARG A 50 9.99 -11.57 13.73
CA ARG A 50 11.20 -10.78 14.03
C ARG A 50 12.32 -11.63 14.62
N ALA A 51 11.99 -12.70 15.34
CA ALA A 51 12.96 -13.67 15.81
C ALA A 51 13.41 -14.55 14.62
N THR A 52 14.64 -14.34 14.17
CA THR A 52 15.29 -15.19 13.16
C THR A 52 16.19 -16.20 13.86
N PRO A 53 16.23 -17.47 13.42
CA PRO A 53 15.48 -18.08 12.31
C PRO A 53 13.97 -18.25 12.60
N TRP A 54 13.13 -18.13 11.58
CA TRP A 54 11.67 -18.10 11.75
C TRP A 54 11.06 -19.40 12.28
N GLY A 55 11.66 -20.57 12.00
CA GLY A 55 11.28 -21.87 12.54
C GLY A 55 9.76 -22.08 12.73
N ILE A 56 9.35 -22.35 13.97
CA ILE A 56 7.94 -22.57 14.36
C ILE A 56 7.08 -21.30 14.23
N ASN A 57 7.70 -20.12 14.33
CA ASN A 57 6.96 -18.85 14.33
C ASN A 57 6.23 -18.62 13.00
N LEU A 58 6.82 -19.03 11.87
CA LEU A 58 6.14 -18.97 10.58
C LEU A 58 4.90 -19.87 10.55
N SER A 59 4.99 -21.08 11.10
CA SER A 59 3.87 -22.02 11.18
C SER A 59 2.72 -21.49 12.03
N LEU A 60 3.05 -20.91 13.19
CA LEU A 60 2.08 -20.29 14.08
C LEU A 60 1.38 -19.11 13.41
N TRP A 61 2.14 -18.27 12.69
CA TRP A 61 1.58 -17.12 11.98
C TRP A 61 0.66 -17.54 10.82
N VAL A 62 1.08 -18.50 9.98
CA VAL A 62 0.24 -19.04 8.89
C VAL A 62 -0.99 -19.77 9.45
N GLY A 63 -0.86 -20.43 10.59
CA GLY A 63 -1.97 -21.02 11.33
C GLY A 63 -2.97 -19.97 11.81
N ALA A 64 -2.50 -18.88 12.43
CA ALA A 64 -3.34 -17.76 12.83
C ALA A 64 -4.06 -17.14 11.63
N PHE A 65 -3.36 -16.88 10.53
CA PHE A 65 -3.96 -16.41 9.28
C PHE A 65 -5.09 -17.33 8.81
N THR A 66 -4.86 -18.65 8.82
CA THR A 66 -5.85 -19.66 8.44
C THR A 66 -7.09 -19.63 9.34
N VAL A 67 -6.91 -19.48 10.65
CA VAL A 67 -8.02 -19.37 11.62
C VAL A 67 -8.85 -18.12 11.34
N PHE A 68 -8.23 -16.95 11.12
CA PHE A 68 -8.95 -15.72 10.77
C PHE A 68 -9.67 -15.85 9.42
N ALA A 69 -9.01 -16.42 8.41
CA ALA A 69 -9.59 -16.70 7.10
C ALA A 69 -10.87 -17.55 7.19
N VAL A 70 -10.82 -18.67 7.93
CA VAL A 70 -11.97 -19.57 8.13
C VAL A 70 -13.04 -18.96 9.05
N GLY A 71 -12.62 -18.23 10.08
CA GLY A 71 -13.55 -17.56 10.99
C GLY A 71 -14.40 -16.49 10.29
N LEU A 72 -13.74 -15.63 9.51
CA LEU A 72 -14.42 -14.57 8.74
C LEU A 72 -15.32 -15.13 7.65
N SER A 73 -14.98 -16.28 7.07
CA SER A 73 -15.81 -16.84 6.02
C SER A 73 -17.09 -17.49 6.49
N ARG A 74 -17.09 -18.04 7.72
CA ARG A 74 -18.30 -18.52 8.41
C ARG A 74 -19.26 -17.37 8.72
N LEU A 75 -18.77 -16.13 8.79
CA LEU A 75 -19.57 -14.95 9.12
C LEU A 75 -20.26 -14.29 7.91
N GLY A 76 -19.94 -14.66 6.66
CA GLY A 76 -20.67 -14.14 5.50
C GLY A 76 -20.06 -14.35 4.11
N GLY A 77 -19.21 -15.35 3.90
CA GLY A 77 -18.45 -15.47 2.64
C GLY A 77 -18.40 -16.84 1.97
N GLY A 78 -18.65 -17.93 2.69
CA GLY A 78 -18.59 -19.30 2.14
C GLY A 78 -17.20 -19.76 1.64
N TRP A 79 -16.18 -18.90 1.68
CA TRP A 79 -14.82 -19.18 1.21
C TRP A 79 -13.93 -19.80 2.31
N PRO A 80 -13.13 -20.85 2.08
CA PRO A 80 -13.06 -21.61 0.84
C PRO A 80 -14.21 -22.63 0.73
N VAL A 81 -14.63 -22.88 -0.51
CA VAL A 81 -15.56 -23.92 -0.96
C VAL A 81 -14.75 -25.07 -1.59
N GLY A 82 -15.21 -26.31 -1.42
CA GLY A 82 -14.67 -27.49 -2.12
C GLY A 82 -13.19 -27.78 -1.83
N GLU A 83 -12.43 -28.10 -2.88
CA GLU A 83 -10.99 -28.45 -2.82
C GLU A 83 -10.12 -27.30 -2.28
N GLY A 84 -10.59 -26.05 -2.38
CA GLY A 84 -9.89 -24.89 -1.85
C GLY A 84 -9.74 -24.90 -0.32
N ARG A 85 -10.55 -25.70 0.39
CA ARG A 85 -10.40 -25.91 1.85
C ARG A 85 -9.15 -26.68 2.21
N LEU A 86 -8.63 -27.51 1.29
CA LEU A 86 -7.42 -28.29 1.50
C LEU A 86 -6.14 -27.45 1.32
N LEU A 87 -6.23 -26.30 0.65
CA LEU A 87 -5.09 -25.41 0.42
C LEU A 87 -4.64 -24.70 1.70
N LEU A 88 -5.57 -24.30 2.57
CA LEU A 88 -5.22 -23.67 3.85
C LEU A 88 -4.40 -24.58 4.80
N PRO A 89 -4.80 -25.84 5.10
CA PRO A 89 -3.97 -26.74 5.89
C PRO A 89 -2.68 -27.13 5.16
N LEU A 90 -2.66 -27.16 3.82
CA LEU A 90 -1.44 -27.38 3.05
C LEU A 90 -0.43 -26.22 3.21
N ALA A 91 -0.90 -24.97 3.29
CA ALA A 91 -0.03 -23.83 3.60
C ALA A 91 0.60 -23.95 4.99
N VAL A 92 -0.17 -24.41 5.99
CA VAL A 92 0.35 -24.67 7.34
C VAL A 92 1.39 -25.81 7.33
N LEU A 93 1.17 -26.85 6.51
CA LEU A 93 2.12 -27.96 6.37
C LEU A 93 3.48 -27.48 5.81
N PHE A 94 3.47 -26.68 4.73
CA PHE A 94 4.71 -26.12 4.17
C PHE A 94 5.39 -25.14 5.14
N ALA A 95 4.62 -24.35 5.88
CA ALA A 95 5.17 -23.51 6.94
C ALA A 95 5.83 -24.35 8.05
N GLY A 96 5.31 -25.54 8.32
CA GLY A 96 5.91 -26.54 9.22
C GLY A 96 7.25 -27.08 8.71
N GLY A 97 7.43 -27.18 7.39
CA GLY A 97 8.70 -27.57 6.77
C GLY A 97 9.87 -26.68 7.18
N VAL A 98 9.62 -25.38 7.33
CA VAL A 98 10.61 -24.38 7.79
C VAL A 98 11.04 -24.61 9.24
N ALA A 99 10.20 -25.21 10.08
CA ALA A 99 10.57 -25.57 11.45
C ALA A 99 11.41 -26.86 11.52
N LEU A 100 11.24 -27.74 10.53
CA LEU A 100 11.87 -29.07 10.51
C LEU A 100 13.21 -29.10 9.77
N ARG A 101 13.54 -28.06 9.00
CA ARG A 101 14.69 -28.05 8.08
C ARG A 101 15.49 -26.77 8.21
N ASP A 102 16.80 -26.93 8.36
CA ASP A 102 17.76 -25.82 8.52
C ASP A 102 18.52 -25.48 7.21
N SER A 103 18.30 -26.26 6.14
CA SER A 103 18.98 -26.02 4.86
C SER A 103 18.37 -24.79 4.13
N PRO A 104 19.16 -23.72 3.87
CA PRO A 104 18.65 -22.49 3.24
C PRO A 104 17.85 -22.67 1.94
N PRO A 105 18.30 -23.50 0.95
CA PRO A 105 17.54 -23.63 -0.30
C PRO A 105 16.17 -24.28 -0.12
N VAL A 106 16.02 -25.15 0.88
CA VAL A 106 14.75 -25.83 1.17
C VAL A 106 13.80 -24.92 1.91
N VAL A 107 14.31 -24.10 2.86
CA VAL A 107 13.52 -23.07 3.52
C VAL A 107 12.96 -22.07 2.51
N VAL A 108 13.78 -21.63 1.53
CA VAL A 108 13.32 -20.76 0.43
C VAL A 108 12.20 -21.42 -0.37
N LEU A 109 12.31 -22.72 -0.65
CA LEU A 109 11.29 -23.46 -1.39
C LEU A 109 10.00 -23.62 -0.57
N ASP A 110 10.09 -23.92 0.72
CA ASP A 110 8.93 -24.03 1.61
C ASP A 110 8.20 -22.69 1.75
N VAL A 111 8.92 -21.58 1.94
CA VAL A 111 8.34 -20.23 1.97
C VAL A 111 7.68 -19.88 0.64
N SER A 112 8.31 -20.22 -0.48
CA SER A 112 7.74 -20.02 -1.82
C SER A 112 6.44 -20.82 -2.01
N MET A 113 6.39 -22.05 -1.50
CA MET A 113 5.18 -22.89 -1.51
C MET A 113 4.08 -22.33 -0.63
N VAL A 114 4.38 -21.79 0.56
CA VAL A 114 3.39 -21.10 1.39
C VAL A 114 2.75 -19.94 0.63
N ILE A 115 3.56 -19.09 0.00
CA ILE A 115 3.07 -17.94 -0.79
C ILE A 115 2.19 -18.43 -1.96
N LEU A 116 2.66 -19.43 -2.71
CA LEU A 116 1.92 -19.99 -3.85
C LEU A 116 0.59 -20.59 -3.42
N VAL A 117 0.58 -21.41 -2.36
CA VAL A 117 -0.62 -22.09 -1.86
C VAL A 117 -1.63 -21.09 -1.32
N LEU A 118 -1.20 -20.06 -0.59
CA LEU A 118 -2.07 -18.99 -0.12
C LEU A 118 -2.65 -18.17 -1.28
N ALA A 119 -1.86 -17.86 -2.30
CA ALA A 119 -2.34 -17.19 -3.50
C ALA A 119 -3.38 -18.04 -4.27
N LEU A 120 -3.14 -19.34 -4.39
CA LEU A 120 -4.07 -20.30 -5.00
C LEU A 120 -5.35 -20.45 -4.17
N ALA A 121 -5.26 -20.47 -2.84
CA ALA A 121 -6.41 -20.49 -1.94
C ALA A 121 -7.28 -19.24 -2.16
N ALA A 122 -6.64 -18.06 -2.28
CA ALA A 122 -7.33 -16.81 -2.54
C ALA A 122 -8.02 -16.81 -3.93
N LEU A 123 -7.37 -17.36 -4.96
CA LEU A 123 -7.93 -17.48 -6.33
C LEU A 123 -9.08 -18.46 -6.46
N ARG A 124 -8.85 -19.70 -6.03
CA ARG A 124 -9.70 -20.84 -6.38
C ARG A 124 -10.52 -21.35 -5.21
N GLY A 125 -10.31 -20.81 -4.01
CA GLY A 125 -11.16 -21.11 -2.86
C GLY A 125 -12.63 -20.76 -3.08
N ARG A 126 -13.00 -19.95 -4.06
CA ARG A 126 -14.43 -19.72 -4.41
C ARG A 126 -14.98 -20.70 -5.46
N SER A 127 -14.15 -21.08 -6.44
CA SER A 127 -14.59 -21.91 -7.57
C SER A 127 -14.69 -23.41 -7.25
N GLY A 128 -14.13 -23.87 -6.12
CA GLY A 128 -14.34 -25.22 -5.59
C GLY A 128 -13.68 -26.37 -6.35
N ALA A 129 -13.16 -26.12 -7.57
CA ALA A 129 -12.45 -27.10 -8.40
C ALA A 129 -11.09 -26.54 -8.85
N LEU A 130 -9.99 -27.23 -8.50
CA LEU A 130 -8.64 -26.90 -8.98
C LEU A 130 -8.40 -27.36 -10.43
N ARG A 131 -9.29 -28.18 -11.00
CA ARG A 131 -8.91 -29.07 -12.10
C ARG A 131 -9.24 -28.59 -13.53
N ARG A 132 -9.68 -27.34 -13.72
CA ARG A 132 -10.10 -26.83 -15.05
C ARG A 132 -9.59 -25.42 -15.37
N ALA A 133 -8.27 -25.26 -15.48
CA ALA A 133 -7.68 -23.99 -15.91
C ALA A 133 -6.38 -24.24 -16.68
N GLY A 134 -6.14 -23.45 -17.74
CA GLY A 134 -4.87 -23.46 -18.45
C GLY A 134 -3.73 -22.86 -17.60
N VAL A 135 -2.48 -23.20 -17.91
CA VAL A 135 -1.28 -22.66 -17.22
C VAL A 135 -1.26 -21.12 -17.25
N SER A 136 -1.74 -20.52 -18.34
CA SER A 136 -1.87 -19.06 -18.49
C SER A 136 -2.87 -18.44 -17.51
N GLU A 137 -3.98 -19.11 -17.19
CA GLU A 137 -4.93 -18.64 -16.19
C GLU A 137 -4.34 -18.67 -14.77
N TYR A 138 -3.48 -19.64 -14.48
CA TYR A 138 -2.75 -19.68 -13.22
C TYR A 138 -1.74 -18.56 -13.11
N ALA A 139 -0.98 -18.27 -14.18
CA ALA A 139 -0.02 -17.18 -14.19
C ALA A 139 -0.72 -15.81 -14.03
N ILE A 140 -1.79 -15.57 -14.81
CA ILE A 140 -2.55 -14.31 -14.75
C ILE A 140 -3.30 -14.17 -13.42
N GLY A 141 -3.91 -15.24 -12.92
CA GLY A 141 -4.57 -15.25 -11.63
C GLY A 141 -3.59 -14.93 -10.50
N THR A 142 -2.42 -15.58 -10.48
CA THR A 142 -1.39 -15.34 -9.46
C THR A 142 -0.87 -13.92 -9.52
N ALA A 143 -0.64 -13.37 -10.72
CA ALA A 143 -0.28 -11.97 -10.91
C ALA A 143 -1.38 -11.02 -10.40
N HIS A 144 -2.65 -11.35 -10.62
CA HIS A 144 -3.77 -10.55 -10.14
C HIS A 144 -3.90 -10.58 -8.61
N VAL A 145 -3.69 -11.74 -7.97
CA VAL A 145 -3.62 -11.82 -6.50
C VAL A 145 -2.43 -11.06 -5.97
N GLY A 146 -1.27 -11.17 -6.62
CA GLY A 146 -0.10 -10.37 -6.28
C GLY A 146 -0.43 -8.89 -6.29
N ALA A 147 -1.02 -8.39 -7.39
CA ALA A 147 -1.43 -7.00 -7.52
C ALA A 147 -2.48 -6.56 -6.48
N MET A 148 -3.46 -7.41 -6.17
CA MET A 148 -4.49 -7.13 -5.15
C MET A 148 -3.94 -7.19 -3.73
N THR A 149 -3.00 -8.08 -3.47
CA THR A 149 -2.30 -8.20 -2.17
C THR A 149 -1.37 -7.00 -1.96
N LEU A 150 -0.70 -6.53 -3.02
CA LEU A 150 0.05 -5.28 -3.02
C LEU A 150 -0.86 -4.07 -2.79
N ALA A 151 -2.08 -4.07 -3.33
CA ALA A 151 -3.10 -3.08 -3.02
C ALA A 151 -3.61 -3.17 -1.56
N GLY A 152 -3.36 -4.28 -0.86
CA GLY A 152 -3.59 -4.44 0.58
C GLY A 152 -5.01 -4.15 1.04
N MET A 153 -5.16 -3.28 2.04
CA MET A 153 -6.45 -2.90 2.62
C MET A 153 -7.29 -1.99 1.72
N VAL A 154 -6.70 -1.42 0.67
CA VAL A 154 -7.33 -0.39 -0.17
C VAL A 154 -8.63 -0.90 -0.80
N PRO A 155 -8.68 -2.05 -1.49
CA PRO A 155 -9.92 -2.51 -2.11
C PRO A 155 -11.05 -2.72 -1.10
N ALA A 156 -10.77 -3.29 0.08
CA ALA A 156 -11.79 -3.47 1.12
C ALA A 156 -12.35 -2.12 1.59
N ALA A 157 -11.47 -1.17 1.96
CA ALA A 157 -11.86 0.14 2.46
C ALA A 157 -12.56 1.01 1.38
N VAL A 158 -12.19 0.82 0.10
CA VAL A 158 -12.70 1.62 -1.02
C VAL A 158 -14.03 1.12 -1.54
N ARG A 159 -14.11 -0.19 -1.78
CA ARG A 159 -15.12 -0.81 -2.63
C ARG A 159 -16.19 -1.53 -1.84
N ASP A 160 -15.78 -2.23 -0.78
CA ASP A 160 -16.65 -3.18 -0.09
C ASP A 160 -17.33 -2.59 1.14
N VAL A 161 -16.74 -1.57 1.75
CA VAL A 161 -17.33 -0.84 2.88
C VAL A 161 -18.17 0.34 2.38
N LYS A 162 -19.50 0.20 2.45
CA LYS A 162 -20.42 1.31 2.15
C LYS A 162 -20.54 2.24 3.36
N TRP A 163 -19.65 3.21 3.39
CA TRP A 163 -19.52 4.16 4.49
C TRP A 163 -20.78 5.00 4.81
N ARG A 164 -21.65 5.23 3.83
CA ARG A 164 -22.98 5.85 4.05
C ARG A 164 -23.91 5.02 4.95
N GLU A 165 -23.73 3.69 4.97
CA GLU A 165 -24.49 2.79 5.85
C GLU A 165 -23.92 2.76 7.28
N VAL A 166 -22.64 3.13 7.45
CA VAL A 166 -21.95 3.15 8.74
C VAL A 166 -22.14 4.49 9.45
N ALA A 167 -22.25 5.59 8.70
CA ALA A 167 -22.39 6.93 9.26
C ALA A 167 -23.31 7.80 8.38
N PRO A 168 -24.50 8.24 8.87
CA PRO A 168 -25.49 8.93 8.06
C PRO A 168 -25.25 10.45 7.86
N GLY A 169 -24.17 11.04 8.40
CA GLY A 169 -23.90 12.48 8.32
C GLY A 169 -22.83 12.88 7.28
N ASP A 170 -23.02 14.02 6.60
CA ASP A 170 -22.10 14.55 5.56
C ASP A 170 -20.66 14.80 6.07
N TRP A 171 -20.50 15.26 7.31
CA TRP A 171 -19.19 15.41 7.96
C TRP A 171 -18.49 14.06 8.14
N GLN A 172 -19.25 13.02 8.51
CA GLN A 172 -18.73 11.69 8.75
C GLN A 172 -18.27 11.05 7.44
N VAL A 173 -18.99 11.27 6.34
CA VAL A 173 -18.57 10.83 4.99
C VAL A 173 -17.23 11.48 4.58
N ARG A 174 -17.02 12.77 4.90
CA ARG A 174 -15.74 13.46 4.64
C ARG A 174 -14.61 12.96 5.54
N ALA A 175 -14.84 12.85 6.85
CA ALA A 175 -13.86 12.34 7.80
C ALA A 175 -13.40 10.91 7.42
N LEU A 176 -14.29 10.14 6.83
CA LEU A 176 -14.05 8.77 6.42
C LEU A 176 -13.34 8.67 5.07
N ALA A 177 -13.63 9.58 4.14
CA ALA A 177 -12.80 9.75 2.95
C ALA A 177 -11.37 10.17 3.32
N VAL A 178 -11.20 11.01 4.35
CA VAL A 178 -9.88 11.35 4.91
C VAL A 178 -9.22 10.13 5.54
N ALA A 179 -9.93 9.36 6.36
CA ALA A 179 -9.40 8.15 6.99
C ALA A 179 -8.97 7.10 5.94
N ARG A 180 -9.74 6.95 4.86
CA ARG A 180 -9.39 6.10 3.71
C ARG A 180 -8.16 6.64 2.97
N GLY A 181 -8.11 7.95 2.71
CA GLY A 181 -6.92 8.60 2.15
C GLY A 181 -5.68 8.37 3.02
N LEU A 182 -5.82 8.47 4.34
CA LEU A 182 -4.75 8.20 5.30
C LEU A 182 -4.31 6.73 5.25
N LEU A 183 -5.25 5.78 5.21
CA LEU A 183 -4.96 4.35 5.09
C LEU A 183 -4.18 4.03 3.79
N ILE A 184 -4.52 4.70 2.69
CA ILE A 184 -3.82 4.55 1.39
C ILE A 184 -2.45 5.22 1.42
N ALA A 185 -2.33 6.38 2.08
CA ALA A 185 -1.08 7.12 2.19
C ALA A 185 -0.08 6.38 3.08
N LEU A 186 -0.57 5.68 4.10
CA LEU A 186 0.24 5.06 5.14
C LEU A 186 1.37 4.13 4.61
N PRO A 187 1.13 3.12 3.74
CA PRO A 187 2.20 2.31 3.18
C PRO A 187 3.19 3.12 2.32
N LEU A 188 2.70 4.13 1.59
CA LEU A 188 3.56 4.99 0.77
C LEU A 188 4.46 5.83 1.68
N LEU A 189 3.90 6.44 2.72
CA LEU A 189 4.63 7.21 3.73
C LEU A 189 5.66 6.36 4.45
N LEU A 190 5.33 5.10 4.75
CA LEU A 190 6.31 4.17 5.29
C LEU A 190 7.46 3.95 4.31
N VAL A 191 7.18 3.50 3.09
CA VAL A 191 8.22 3.17 2.11
C VAL A 191 9.10 4.39 1.82
N PHE A 192 8.49 5.54 1.50
CA PHE A 192 9.23 6.77 1.25
C PHE A 192 9.93 7.28 2.51
N GLY A 193 9.28 7.26 3.68
CA GLY A 193 9.87 7.69 4.93
C GLY A 193 11.12 6.87 5.29
N ALA A 194 11.05 5.55 5.19
CA ALA A 194 12.18 4.65 5.43
C ALA A 194 13.32 4.89 4.42
N LEU A 195 12.99 5.07 3.13
CA LEU A 195 13.98 5.43 2.10
C LEU A 195 14.66 6.77 2.41
N LEU A 196 13.90 7.78 2.83
CA LEU A 196 14.43 9.11 3.14
C LEU A 196 15.27 9.13 4.42
N VAL A 197 14.85 8.38 5.46
CA VAL A 197 15.64 8.14 6.68
C VAL A 197 16.94 7.41 6.36
N ALA A 198 16.90 6.37 5.54
CA ALA A 198 18.11 5.69 5.08
C ALA A 198 19.01 6.58 4.22
N ALA A 199 18.41 7.55 3.51
CA ALA A 199 19.12 8.41 2.57
C ALA A 199 19.93 9.53 3.22
N ASP A 200 19.52 10.02 4.39
CA ASP A 200 20.18 11.15 5.02
C ASP A 200 20.22 11.00 6.55
N ALA A 201 21.43 10.99 7.11
CA ALA A 201 21.67 10.75 8.53
C ALA A 201 21.05 11.83 9.43
N VAL A 202 20.93 13.07 8.96
CA VAL A 202 20.34 14.12 9.79
C VAL A 202 18.82 14.10 9.70
N PHE A 203 18.27 13.69 8.55
CA PHE A 203 16.84 13.40 8.49
C PHE A 203 16.49 12.21 9.39
N GLU A 204 17.34 11.19 9.43
CA GLU A 204 17.28 10.11 10.42
C GLU A 204 17.27 10.64 11.86
N ASP A 205 18.26 11.47 12.22
CA ASP A 205 18.35 12.07 13.57
C ASP A 205 17.13 12.95 13.91
N LEU A 206 16.60 13.72 12.94
CA LEU A 206 15.40 14.52 13.12
C LEU A 206 14.18 13.64 13.40
N VAL A 207 14.01 12.55 12.64
CA VAL A 207 12.89 11.63 12.82
C VAL A 207 13.00 10.92 14.17
N LEU A 208 14.19 10.44 14.54
CA LEU A 208 14.41 9.81 15.84
C LEU A 208 14.20 10.80 17.00
N GLY A 209 14.65 12.05 16.84
CA GLY A 209 14.54 13.11 17.85
C GLY A 209 13.13 13.67 18.00
N LEU A 210 12.35 13.83 16.93
CA LEU A 210 10.97 14.32 16.98
C LEU A 210 10.01 13.35 17.68
N PHE A 211 10.30 12.05 17.56
CA PHE A 211 9.43 11.03 18.11
C PHE A 211 9.92 10.49 19.46
N GLU A 212 11.15 10.79 19.90
CA GLU A 212 11.82 10.06 21.01
C GLU A 212 11.67 8.54 20.87
N VAL A 213 11.48 8.06 19.63
CA VAL A 213 11.10 6.68 19.36
C VAL A 213 12.37 5.88 19.19
N ASP A 214 12.51 4.85 20.03
CA ASP A 214 13.56 3.86 19.87
C ASP A 214 13.54 3.31 18.43
N PRO A 215 14.69 3.23 17.73
CA PRO A 215 14.77 2.66 16.38
C PRO A 215 14.16 1.25 16.30
N ARG A 216 14.18 0.53 17.43
CA ARG A 216 13.52 -0.77 17.58
C ARG A 216 12.00 -0.67 17.43
N LEU A 217 11.36 0.28 18.12
CA LEU A 217 9.92 0.54 18.06
C LEU A 217 9.49 0.97 16.67
N LEU A 218 10.32 1.75 15.97
CA LEU A 218 10.08 2.09 14.57
C LEU A 218 10.03 0.82 13.71
N GLY A 219 11.03 -0.06 13.84
CA GLY A 219 11.02 -1.36 13.17
C GLY A 219 9.78 -2.22 13.49
N HIS A 220 9.32 -2.20 14.75
CA HIS A 220 8.10 -2.89 15.17
C HIS A 220 6.85 -2.35 14.46
N PHE A 221 6.71 -1.04 14.40
CA PHE A 221 5.60 -0.37 13.72
C PHE A 221 5.58 -0.70 12.22
N PHE A 222 6.74 -0.61 11.56
CA PHE A 222 6.89 -0.91 10.14
C PHE A 222 6.54 -2.36 9.80
N LEU A 223 7.09 -3.33 10.54
CA LEU A 223 6.82 -4.75 10.31
C LEU A 223 5.35 -5.09 10.58
N THR A 224 4.79 -4.61 11.70
CA THR A 224 3.38 -4.77 12.06
C THR A 224 2.48 -4.33 10.93
N LEU A 225 2.73 -3.13 10.40
CA LEU A 225 1.90 -2.54 9.38
C LEU A 225 2.07 -3.21 8.02
N PHE A 226 3.29 -3.59 7.65
CA PHE A 226 3.55 -4.36 6.43
C PHE A 226 2.82 -5.71 6.44
N VAL A 227 2.92 -6.45 7.54
CA VAL A 227 2.25 -7.74 7.68
C VAL A 227 0.73 -7.58 7.72
N ALA A 228 0.23 -6.53 8.39
CA ALA A 228 -1.19 -6.20 8.38
C ALA A 228 -1.70 -5.92 6.96
N TRP A 229 -0.92 -5.15 6.19
CA TRP A 229 -1.24 -4.76 4.81
C TRP A 229 -1.40 -5.97 3.90
N VAL A 230 -0.39 -6.85 3.88
CA VAL A 230 -0.37 -8.06 3.05
C VAL A 230 -1.49 -9.02 3.46
N SER A 231 -1.66 -9.25 4.76
CA SER A 231 -2.69 -10.15 5.29
C SER A 231 -4.10 -9.69 4.93
N ALA A 232 -4.37 -8.40 5.09
CA ALA A 232 -5.67 -7.84 4.76
C ALA A 232 -5.93 -7.85 3.26
N GLY A 233 -4.91 -7.62 2.42
CA GLY A 233 -5.05 -7.75 0.96
C GLY A 233 -5.43 -9.16 0.53
N LEU A 234 -4.76 -10.17 1.09
CA LEU A 234 -5.04 -11.56 0.81
C LEU A 234 -6.44 -12.00 1.30
N LEU A 235 -6.83 -11.59 2.52
CA LEU A 235 -8.16 -11.84 3.07
C LEU A 235 -9.26 -11.12 2.26
N THR A 236 -9.02 -9.88 1.86
CA THR A 236 -9.95 -9.11 1.02
C THR A 236 -10.18 -9.81 -0.30
N PHE A 237 -9.10 -10.25 -0.96
CA PHE A 237 -9.22 -10.96 -2.22
C PHE A 237 -9.99 -12.28 -2.08
N GLY A 238 -9.67 -13.11 -1.07
CA GLY A 238 -10.35 -14.38 -0.86
C GLY A 238 -11.83 -14.23 -0.47
N LEU A 239 -12.15 -13.32 0.45
CA LEU A 239 -13.48 -13.18 1.03
C LEU A 239 -14.42 -12.27 0.22
N LEU A 240 -13.91 -11.15 -0.31
CA LEU A 240 -14.70 -10.10 -0.96
C LEU A 240 -14.48 -10.03 -2.48
N GLY A 241 -13.46 -10.73 -2.99
CA GLY A 241 -13.20 -10.88 -4.43
C GLY A 241 -14.41 -11.44 -5.19
N ARG A 242 -14.67 -10.89 -6.39
CA ARG A 242 -15.67 -11.44 -7.31
C ARG A 242 -15.05 -12.57 -8.11
N GLU A 243 -15.82 -13.62 -8.40
CA GLU A 243 -15.39 -14.67 -9.33
C GLU A 243 -15.01 -14.04 -10.67
N THR A 244 -13.73 -14.11 -11.01
CA THR A 244 -13.18 -13.60 -12.27
C THR A 244 -13.44 -14.64 -13.35
N THR A 245 -14.67 -14.70 -13.86
CA THR A 245 -15.03 -15.62 -14.95
C THR A 245 -14.51 -15.15 -16.32
N HIS A 246 -14.07 -13.90 -16.47
CA HIS A 246 -13.42 -13.42 -17.69
C HIS A 246 -12.33 -12.38 -17.39
N PHE A 247 -11.08 -12.71 -17.72
CA PHE A 247 -9.96 -11.74 -17.79
C PHE A 247 -10.09 -10.88 -19.06
N GLY A 248 -11.17 -10.12 -19.17
CA GLY A 248 -11.23 -9.02 -20.13
C GLY A 248 -10.39 -7.86 -19.58
N LEU A 249 -9.48 -7.30 -20.39
CA LEU A 249 -8.76 -6.04 -20.15
C LEU A 249 -9.71 -4.82 -20.15
N ARG A 250 -10.86 -4.94 -19.49
CA ARG A 250 -11.79 -3.84 -19.30
C ARG A 250 -11.25 -3.03 -18.12
N ARG A 251 -11.12 -1.71 -18.31
CA ARG A 251 -10.79 -0.78 -17.22
C ARG A 251 -11.58 -1.20 -15.97
N PRO A 252 -10.93 -1.52 -14.85
CA PRO A 252 -11.66 -1.84 -13.64
C PRO A 252 -12.46 -0.59 -13.26
N ASP A 253 -13.78 -0.64 -13.40
CA ASP A 253 -14.70 0.43 -12.95
C ASP A 253 -14.69 0.63 -11.41
N VAL A 254 -13.73 0.00 -10.72
CA VAL A 254 -13.76 -0.42 -9.31
C VAL A 254 -12.74 0.27 -8.41
N LEU A 255 -11.94 1.21 -8.95
CA LEU A 255 -10.89 1.95 -8.20
C LEU A 255 -10.98 3.47 -8.44
N SER A 256 -12.20 3.99 -8.53
CA SER A 256 -12.45 5.42 -8.48
C SER A 256 -12.09 5.96 -7.10
N LEU A 257 -10.94 6.63 -6.95
CA LEU A 257 -10.70 7.43 -5.74
C LEU A 257 -11.36 8.80 -5.89
N GLY A 258 -11.96 9.26 -4.80
CA GLY A 258 -12.44 10.63 -4.71
C GLY A 258 -11.27 11.62 -4.60
N ILE A 259 -11.49 12.87 -5.00
CA ILE A 259 -10.47 13.93 -4.90
C ILE A 259 -9.95 14.12 -3.46
N VAL A 260 -10.79 13.89 -2.44
CA VAL A 260 -10.39 14.02 -1.04
C VAL A 260 -9.34 12.98 -0.67
N GLU A 261 -9.49 11.73 -1.13
CA GLU A 261 -8.55 10.65 -0.83
C GLU A 261 -7.22 10.88 -1.54
N VAL A 262 -7.25 11.17 -2.85
CA VAL A 262 -6.04 11.49 -3.62
C VAL A 262 -5.36 12.75 -3.06
N GLY A 263 -6.15 13.75 -2.68
CA GLY A 263 -5.65 14.98 -2.06
C GLY A 263 -4.96 14.73 -0.72
N VAL A 264 -5.51 13.86 0.14
CA VAL A 264 -4.87 13.45 1.40
C VAL A 264 -3.58 12.68 1.13
N VAL A 265 -3.59 11.72 0.21
CA VAL A 265 -2.40 10.93 -0.14
C VAL A 265 -1.28 11.83 -0.68
N LEU A 266 -1.57 12.63 -1.71
CA LEU A 266 -0.58 13.54 -2.28
C LEU A 266 -0.18 14.65 -1.31
N GLY A 267 -1.09 15.14 -0.49
CA GLY A 267 -0.80 16.16 0.52
C GLY A 267 0.17 15.66 1.59
N LEU A 268 -0.05 14.46 2.13
CA LEU A 268 0.83 13.84 3.11
C LEU A 268 2.21 13.51 2.51
N LEU A 269 2.24 12.98 1.29
CA LEU A 269 3.51 12.73 0.62
C LEU A 269 4.26 14.03 0.32
N ASN A 270 3.58 15.08 -0.14
CA ASN A 270 4.19 16.40 -0.31
C ASN A 270 4.77 16.93 1.01
N ALA A 271 4.05 16.79 2.12
CA ALA A 271 4.54 17.21 3.43
C ALA A 271 5.81 16.46 3.84
N LEU A 272 5.85 15.14 3.64
CA LEU A 272 7.04 14.31 3.89
C LEU A 272 8.24 14.76 3.03
N PHE A 273 8.04 14.92 1.72
CA PHE A 273 9.09 15.33 0.80
C PHE A 273 9.55 16.78 1.06
N LEU A 274 8.63 17.67 1.42
CA LEU A 274 8.94 19.05 1.77
C LEU A 274 9.79 19.11 3.04
N ALA A 275 9.47 18.33 4.07
CA ALA A 275 10.27 18.25 5.29
C ALA A 275 11.70 17.79 4.96
N PHE A 276 11.84 16.76 4.12
CA PHE A 276 13.14 16.28 3.66
C PHE A 276 13.93 17.33 2.86
N VAL A 277 13.28 17.99 1.89
CA VAL A 277 13.92 19.07 1.10
C VAL A 277 14.30 20.27 1.98
N ALA A 278 13.51 20.62 2.99
CA ALA A 278 13.83 21.69 3.91
C ALA A 278 15.10 21.40 4.73
N VAL A 279 15.26 20.14 5.18
CA VAL A 279 16.50 19.67 5.82
C VAL A 279 17.68 19.79 4.85
N GLN A 280 17.51 19.35 3.60
CA GLN A 280 18.55 19.45 2.58
C GLN A 280 18.96 20.90 2.26
N ALA A 281 18.00 21.81 2.16
CA ALA A 281 18.24 23.23 1.93
C ALA A 281 19.04 23.86 3.08
N GLY A 282 18.81 23.40 4.31
CA GLY A 282 19.60 23.79 5.48
C GLY A 282 21.10 23.57 5.32
N TYR A 283 21.54 22.53 4.59
CA TYR A 283 22.97 22.32 4.29
C TYR A 283 23.50 23.28 3.24
N LEU A 284 22.72 23.48 2.18
CA LEU A 284 23.14 24.25 1.02
C LEU A 284 23.37 25.72 1.38
N PHE A 285 22.57 26.26 2.31
CA PHE A 285 22.65 27.65 2.77
C PHE A 285 23.31 27.82 4.16
N GLY A 286 23.40 26.75 4.97
CA GLY A 286 23.95 26.79 6.34
C GLY A 286 25.46 26.57 6.45
N GLY A 287 26.14 26.27 5.34
CA GLY A 287 27.60 26.15 5.26
C GLY A 287 28.14 24.78 5.67
N ALA A 288 29.16 24.31 4.94
CA ALA A 288 29.82 23.00 5.10
C ALA A 288 30.40 22.73 6.51
N GLY A 289 30.51 23.75 7.38
CA GLY A 289 31.05 23.64 8.74
C GLY A 289 30.17 22.92 9.77
N ARG A 290 28.83 22.87 9.59
CA ARG A 290 27.95 22.11 10.52
C ARG A 290 27.86 20.62 10.19
N VAL A 291 28.21 20.21 8.97
CA VAL A 291 28.02 18.83 8.47
C VAL A 291 29.18 17.91 8.86
N ALA A 292 30.41 18.42 8.88
CA ALA A 292 31.57 17.65 9.32
C ALA A 292 31.65 17.46 10.85
N ALA A 293 31.11 18.41 11.63
CA ALA A 293 31.19 18.39 13.09
C ALA A 293 30.06 17.60 13.78
N THR A 294 28.87 17.50 13.16
CA THR A 294 27.67 16.95 13.85
C THR A 294 27.47 15.45 13.59
N ALA A 295 27.94 14.90 12.46
CA ALA A 295 27.67 13.51 12.08
C ALA A 295 28.83 12.52 12.32
N GLY A 296 30.06 13.00 12.56
CA GLY A 296 31.23 12.12 12.73
C GLY A 296 31.58 11.24 11.52
N LEU A 297 30.96 11.46 10.36
CA LEU A 297 31.16 10.69 9.13
C LEU A 297 32.29 11.29 8.29
N THR A 298 33.11 10.43 7.70
CA THR A 298 34.09 10.86 6.69
C THR A 298 33.36 11.35 5.43
N TYR A 299 33.94 12.32 4.71
CA TYR A 299 33.33 12.92 3.51
C TYR A 299 32.93 11.87 2.45
N ALA A 300 33.69 10.78 2.35
CA ALA A 300 33.44 9.65 1.45
C ALA A 300 32.20 8.81 1.84
N GLU A 301 31.95 8.68 3.14
CA GLU A 301 30.86 7.87 3.69
C GLU A 301 29.51 8.60 3.56
N TYR A 302 29.53 9.92 3.77
CA TYR A 302 28.41 10.81 3.47
C TYR A 302 28.08 10.85 1.96
N ALA A 303 29.09 10.85 1.09
CA ALA A 303 28.89 10.89 -0.37
C ALA A 303 28.32 9.58 -0.95
N ARG A 304 28.54 8.44 -0.30
CA ARG A 304 27.99 7.13 -0.73
C ARG A 304 26.64 6.79 -0.14
N ARG A 305 26.34 7.27 1.08
CA ARG A 305 25.09 6.98 1.78
C ARG A 305 23.93 7.72 1.13
N GLY A 306 22.85 7.00 0.85
CA GLY A 306 21.59 7.57 0.38
C GLY A 306 21.45 7.82 -1.11
N PHE A 307 22.51 7.63 -1.90
CA PHE A 307 22.43 7.82 -3.34
C PHE A 307 21.41 6.85 -3.98
N PHE A 308 21.54 5.56 -3.69
CA PHE A 308 20.67 4.53 -4.25
C PHE A 308 19.23 4.67 -3.75
N GLU A 309 19.08 5.09 -2.50
CA GLU A 309 17.80 5.36 -1.86
C GLU A 309 17.10 6.54 -2.55
N LEU A 310 17.80 7.65 -2.82
CA LEU A 310 17.24 8.80 -3.56
C LEU A 310 16.85 8.44 -5.00
N VAL A 311 17.66 7.61 -5.64
CA VAL A 311 17.34 7.06 -6.97
C VAL A 311 16.09 6.18 -6.91
N ALA A 312 15.98 5.31 -5.91
CA ALA A 312 14.81 4.46 -5.68
C ALA A 312 13.56 5.29 -5.37
N VAL A 313 13.67 6.33 -4.55
CA VAL A 313 12.59 7.29 -4.28
C VAL A 313 12.09 7.90 -5.59
N THR A 314 13.00 8.44 -6.40
CA THR A 314 12.65 9.07 -7.69
C THR A 314 11.98 8.07 -8.64
N ALA A 315 12.54 6.87 -8.76
CA ALA A 315 11.98 5.82 -9.59
C ALA A 315 10.60 5.35 -9.09
N LEU A 316 10.33 5.40 -7.78
CA LEU A 316 9.07 4.96 -7.18
C LEU A 316 7.98 6.03 -7.23
N VAL A 317 8.33 7.32 -7.13
CA VAL A 317 7.34 8.42 -7.20
C VAL A 317 6.67 8.49 -8.57
N ILE A 318 7.38 8.20 -9.67
CA ILE A 318 6.82 8.28 -11.03
C ILE A 318 5.63 7.32 -11.22
N PRO A 319 5.75 5.99 -10.94
CA PRO A 319 4.60 5.08 -10.94
C PRO A 319 3.48 5.52 -10.00
N VAL A 320 3.79 6.06 -8.81
CA VAL A 320 2.77 6.53 -7.87
C VAL A 320 1.97 7.69 -8.45
N LEU A 321 2.62 8.65 -9.11
CA LEU A 321 1.94 9.78 -9.76
C LEU A 321 1.12 9.35 -10.98
N LEU A 322 1.65 8.43 -11.81
CA LEU A 322 0.89 7.85 -12.94
C LEU A 322 -0.33 7.06 -12.47
N LEU A 323 -0.17 6.31 -11.38
CA LEU A 323 -1.24 5.56 -10.74
C LEU A 323 -2.29 6.53 -10.15
N ALA A 324 -1.86 7.58 -9.46
CA ALA A 324 -2.78 8.59 -8.93
C ALA A 324 -3.59 9.28 -10.03
N ASP A 325 -2.95 9.64 -11.16
CA ASP A 325 -3.63 10.22 -12.33
C ASP A 325 -4.63 9.22 -12.96
N TRP A 326 -4.24 7.96 -13.08
CA TRP A 326 -5.11 6.92 -13.65
C TRP A 326 -6.31 6.56 -12.77
N LEU A 327 -6.17 6.56 -11.43
CA LEU A 327 -7.26 6.24 -10.49
C LEU A 327 -8.19 7.43 -10.21
N LEU A 328 -7.73 8.67 -10.46
CA LEU A 328 -8.51 9.85 -10.16
C LEU A 328 -9.71 9.97 -11.11
N ARG A 329 -10.93 9.99 -10.56
CA ARG A 329 -12.11 10.44 -11.30
C ARG A 329 -12.29 11.94 -11.09
N VAL A 330 -12.02 12.72 -12.14
CA VAL A 330 -12.22 14.16 -12.13
C VAL A 330 -13.63 14.47 -12.61
N GLU A 331 -14.49 14.92 -11.70
CA GLU A 331 -15.88 15.32 -12.03
C GLU A 331 -16.01 16.85 -12.19
N ALA A 332 -15.14 17.64 -11.52
CA ALA A 332 -15.21 19.10 -11.52
C ALA A 332 -13.88 19.81 -11.85
N PRO A 333 -13.91 21.00 -12.50
CA PRO A 333 -12.71 21.72 -12.91
C PRO A 333 -11.86 22.24 -11.75
N ASN A 334 -12.45 22.48 -10.57
CA ASN A 334 -11.70 22.87 -9.37
C ASN A 334 -10.87 21.69 -8.82
N GLN A 335 -11.42 20.48 -8.85
CA GLN A 335 -10.72 19.27 -8.39
C GLN A 335 -9.49 18.97 -9.25
N ARG A 336 -9.60 19.20 -10.57
CA ARG A 336 -8.47 19.09 -11.50
C ARG A 336 -7.35 20.07 -11.18
N ARG A 337 -7.68 21.31 -10.80
CA ARG A 337 -6.70 22.33 -10.40
C ARG A 337 -5.96 21.94 -9.13
N VAL A 338 -6.68 21.47 -8.11
CA VAL A 338 -6.06 21.02 -6.84
C VAL A 338 -5.12 19.83 -7.09
N PHE A 339 -5.57 18.84 -7.86
CA PHE A 339 -4.72 17.70 -8.22
C PHE A 339 -3.46 18.14 -8.96
N ARG A 340 -3.59 19.01 -9.97
CA ARG A 340 -2.43 19.55 -10.69
C ARG A 340 -1.49 20.34 -9.79
N ALA A 341 -2.02 21.12 -8.86
CA ALA A 341 -1.20 21.85 -7.89
C ALA A 341 -0.40 20.87 -7.02
N LEU A 342 -1.06 19.87 -6.42
CA LEU A 342 -0.39 18.87 -5.56
C LEU A 342 0.62 18.01 -6.32
N SER A 343 0.27 17.54 -7.52
CA SER A 343 1.18 16.79 -8.39
C SER A 343 2.34 17.66 -8.87
N GLY A 344 2.09 18.93 -9.19
CA GLY A 344 3.11 19.90 -9.56
C GLY A 344 4.09 20.22 -8.43
N THR A 345 3.58 20.41 -7.21
CA THR A 345 4.41 20.56 -6.00
C THR A 345 5.28 19.32 -5.79
N MET A 346 4.70 18.12 -5.91
CA MET A 346 5.44 16.87 -5.72
C MET A 346 6.57 16.72 -6.74
N VAL A 347 6.28 17.03 -8.01
CA VAL A 347 7.26 17.03 -9.09
C VAL A 347 8.37 18.06 -8.84
N ALA A 348 8.02 19.26 -8.37
CA ALA A 348 9.00 20.29 -8.03
C ALA A 348 9.91 19.85 -6.86
N LEU A 349 9.35 19.31 -5.79
CA LEU A 349 10.11 18.76 -4.67
C LEU A 349 11.05 17.64 -5.13
N LEU A 350 10.55 16.74 -5.97
CA LEU A 350 11.37 15.66 -6.50
C LEU A 350 12.49 16.17 -7.41
N ALA A 351 12.24 17.20 -8.22
CA ALA A 351 13.27 17.83 -9.04
C ALA A 351 14.38 18.45 -8.18
N VAL A 352 14.04 19.05 -7.04
CA VAL A 352 15.02 19.56 -6.07
C VAL A 352 15.87 18.42 -5.49
N ILE A 353 15.24 17.29 -5.12
CA ILE A 353 15.94 16.10 -4.63
C ILE A 353 16.92 15.55 -5.68
N VAL A 354 16.48 15.42 -6.94
CA VAL A 354 17.32 14.93 -8.04
C VAL A 354 18.48 15.89 -8.31
N ALA A 355 18.23 17.21 -8.30
CA ALA A 355 19.28 18.22 -8.46
C ALA A 355 20.33 18.15 -7.33
N SER A 356 19.87 17.99 -6.08
CA SER A 356 20.73 17.79 -4.90
C SER A 356 21.59 16.52 -5.03
N ALA A 357 20.99 15.40 -5.45
CA ALA A 357 21.71 14.14 -5.68
C ALA A 357 22.77 14.24 -6.79
N LEU A 358 22.43 14.89 -7.92
CA LEU A 358 23.36 15.16 -9.01
C LEU A 358 24.53 16.04 -8.55
N HIS A 359 24.27 17.05 -7.73
CA HIS A 359 25.32 17.89 -7.17
C HIS A 359 26.27 17.11 -6.23
N ARG A 360 25.72 16.28 -5.34
CA ARG A 360 26.53 15.36 -4.50
C ARG A 360 27.40 14.43 -5.35
N MET A 361 26.85 13.84 -6.43
CA MET A 361 27.59 12.95 -7.32
C MET A 361 28.68 13.69 -8.11
N TYR A 362 28.42 14.94 -8.52
CA TYR A 362 29.40 15.79 -9.19
C TYR A 362 30.61 16.07 -8.29
N LEU A 363 30.40 16.46 -7.03
CA LEU A 363 31.48 16.65 -6.05
C LEU A 363 32.25 15.35 -5.82
N TYR A 364 31.55 14.22 -5.73
CA TYR A 364 32.19 12.90 -5.57
C TYR A 364 33.06 12.51 -6.77
N LEU A 365 32.67 12.95 -7.98
CA LEU A 365 33.43 12.73 -9.21
C LEU A 365 34.69 13.58 -9.27
N GLN A 366 34.65 14.80 -8.74
CA GLN A 366 35.82 15.69 -8.66
C GLN A 366 36.89 15.12 -7.73
N GLU A 367 36.48 14.60 -6.56
CA GLU A 367 37.43 14.09 -5.55
C GLU A 367 38.01 12.70 -5.88
N PHE A 368 37.19 11.78 -6.40
CA PHE A 368 37.58 10.37 -6.57
C PHE A 368 37.67 9.92 -8.03
N GLY A 369 37.51 10.83 -8.99
CA GLY A 369 37.57 10.55 -10.43
C GLY A 369 36.41 9.73 -10.99
N LEU A 370 36.50 9.41 -12.28
CA LEU A 370 35.48 8.67 -13.04
C LEU A 370 35.59 7.15 -12.77
N THR A 371 34.44 6.52 -12.50
CA THR A 371 34.28 5.06 -12.50
C THR A 371 33.02 4.69 -13.27
N VAL A 372 32.96 3.45 -13.77
CA VAL A 372 31.81 2.96 -14.55
C VAL A 372 30.49 3.11 -13.77
N SER A 373 30.49 2.76 -12.48
CA SER A 373 29.31 2.86 -11.62
C SER A 373 28.82 4.31 -11.45
N ARG A 374 29.72 5.28 -11.26
CA ARG A 374 29.38 6.71 -11.14
C ARG A 374 28.83 7.30 -12.45
N VAL A 375 29.37 6.87 -13.59
CA VAL A 375 28.87 7.29 -14.91
C VAL A 375 27.47 6.71 -15.16
N CYS A 376 27.28 5.40 -14.96
CA CYS A 376 25.97 4.76 -15.09
C CYS A 376 24.91 5.42 -14.17
N ALA A 377 25.29 5.69 -12.93
CA ALA A 377 24.45 6.39 -11.96
C ALA A 377 24.06 7.81 -12.40
N THR A 378 25.03 8.60 -12.90
CA THR A 378 24.77 9.95 -13.41
C THR A 378 23.86 9.93 -14.63
N VAL A 379 24.13 9.04 -15.60
CA VAL A 379 23.28 8.87 -16.80
C VAL A 379 21.86 8.47 -16.40
N PHE A 380 21.70 7.55 -15.45
CA PHE A 380 20.39 7.13 -14.97
C PHE A 380 19.62 8.26 -14.29
N MET A 381 20.28 9.08 -13.46
CA MET A 381 19.65 10.24 -12.85
C MET A 381 19.22 11.30 -13.87
N VAL A 382 20.05 11.58 -14.88
CA VAL A 382 19.69 12.52 -15.95
C VAL A 382 18.50 11.98 -16.74
N TRP A 383 18.46 10.67 -17.01
CA TRP A 383 17.30 10.03 -17.63
C TRP A 383 16.05 10.14 -16.76
N LEU A 384 16.14 9.91 -15.45
CA LEU A 384 15.01 10.11 -14.52
C LEU A 384 14.53 11.57 -14.49
N ALA A 385 15.45 12.54 -14.51
CA ALA A 385 15.12 13.97 -14.59
C ALA A 385 14.37 14.29 -15.89
N PHE A 386 14.77 13.69 -17.00
CA PHE A 386 14.06 13.83 -18.28
C PHE A 386 12.66 13.23 -18.23
N VAL A 387 12.49 12.02 -17.68
CA VAL A 387 11.17 11.39 -17.50
C VAL A 387 10.28 12.24 -16.61
N LEU A 388 10.83 12.79 -15.53
CA LEU A 388 10.11 13.67 -14.63
C LEU A 388 9.65 14.96 -15.33
N LEU A 389 10.52 15.57 -16.13
CA LEU A 389 10.16 16.76 -16.93
C LEU A 389 9.08 16.42 -17.97
N TRP A 390 9.21 15.29 -18.65
CA TRP A 390 8.20 14.81 -19.60
C TRP A 390 6.84 14.60 -18.92
N PHE A 391 6.83 13.97 -17.75
CA PHE A 391 5.63 13.78 -16.92
C PHE A 391 5.02 15.13 -16.52
N ALA A 392 5.84 16.07 -16.05
CA ALA A 392 5.40 17.43 -15.71
C ALA A 392 4.72 18.10 -16.91
N LEU A 393 5.33 18.02 -18.09
CA LEU A 393 4.80 18.61 -19.32
C LEU A 393 3.53 17.93 -19.81
N THR A 394 3.31 16.64 -19.54
CA THR A 394 2.10 15.93 -19.99
C THR A 394 0.93 16.09 -19.02
N VAL A 395 1.18 16.00 -17.71
CA VAL A 395 0.13 15.99 -16.68
C VAL A 395 -0.28 17.41 -16.23
N LEU A 396 0.63 18.39 -16.29
CA LEU A 396 0.31 19.79 -15.91
C LEU A 396 -0.35 20.60 -17.04
N ARG A 397 -0.41 20.08 -18.28
CA ARG A 397 -1.22 20.66 -19.38
C ARG A 397 -2.70 20.41 -19.13
#